data_AF-A0A1M6XX05-F1
#
_entry.id   AF-A0A1M6XX05-F1
#
_cell.length_a   1.000
_cell.length_b   1.000
_cell.length_c   1.000
_cell.angle_alpha   90.00
_cell.angle_beta   90.00
_cell.angle_gamma   90.00
#
_symmetry.space_group_name_H-M   'P 1'
#
loop_
_entity.id
_entity.type
_entity.pdbx_description
1 polymer ?
#
loop_
_entity_poly.entity_id
_entity_poly.type
_entity_poly.pdbx_seq_one_letter_code
_entity_poly.pdbx_strand_id
1 'polypeptide(L)'
;MGISNKMRKRSGIALFMVMVIFITLFSESNVYAAYKTDYIKLYAKKLNSIEKEWYEKYGDEGIDYSGNKSIRFCLLDLNGDGIKELIVRDMNVRFDAYEVYTYYNKKVKLVTASYGVILMLNTYSKKNAIGIMVFDDNSKAYGTTYYKIKNGKLKKIESCYYESKDFNGKKDIYYINKKVTSKLKYKNLIKKYGNEDTLDLHVISSNNIQKYCN
;
A
#
# COMPACT_ATOMS: atom_id res chain seq x y z
N MET A 1 -42.34 12.28 50.26
CA MET A 1 -41.13 12.04 49.44
C MET A 1 -41.55 11.72 48.01
N GLY A 2 -41.64 12.71 47.13
CA GLY A 2 -42.05 12.51 45.73
C GLY A 2 -40.97 13.04 44.80
N ILE A 3 -40.12 12.17 44.26
CA ILE A 3 -39.25 12.50 43.12
C ILE A 3 -40.19 12.89 41.99
N SER A 4 -40.16 14.16 41.55
CA SER A 4 -41.10 14.65 40.54
C SER A 4 -41.03 13.80 39.27
N ASN A 5 -42.17 13.50 38.66
CA ASN A 5 -42.27 12.74 37.40
C ASN A 5 -41.39 13.32 36.27
N LYS A 6 -41.02 14.60 36.36
CA LYS A 6 -40.13 15.30 35.43
C LYS A 6 -38.67 14.87 35.58
N MET A 7 -38.21 14.57 36.80
CA MET A 7 -36.87 14.02 37.04
C MET A 7 -36.75 12.55 36.62
N ARG A 8 -37.77 11.72 36.88
CA ARG A 8 -37.82 10.32 36.42
C ARG A 8 -37.81 10.18 34.90
N LYS A 9 -38.50 11.05 34.16
CA LYS A 9 -38.46 11.07 32.69
C LYS A 9 -37.08 11.49 32.15
N ARG A 10 -36.41 12.45 32.78
CA ARG A 10 -35.08 12.92 32.36
C ARG A 10 -33.98 11.88 32.60
N SER A 11 -34.01 11.17 33.72
CA SER A 11 -33.06 10.07 33.99
C SER A 11 -33.28 8.86 33.07
N GLY A 12 -34.53 8.53 32.71
CA GLY A 12 -34.82 7.47 31.74
C GLY A 12 -34.33 7.77 30.32
N ILE A 13 -34.48 9.02 29.85
CA ILE A 13 -33.99 9.44 28.52
C ILE A 13 -32.45 9.43 28.47
N ALA A 14 -31.78 9.88 29.53
CA ALA A 14 -30.32 9.86 29.60
C ALA A 14 -29.77 8.42 29.59
N LEU A 15 -30.38 7.49 30.34
CA LEU A 15 -30.01 6.07 30.31
C LEU A 15 -30.21 5.45 28.93
N PHE A 16 -31.31 5.78 28.24
CA PHE A 16 -31.57 5.28 26.90
C PHE A 16 -30.54 5.79 25.88
N MET A 17 -30.15 7.07 25.94
CA MET A 17 -29.09 7.60 25.07
C MET A 17 -27.73 6.95 25.32
N VAL A 18 -27.35 6.75 26.59
CA VAL A 18 -26.10 6.05 26.94
C VAL A 18 -26.12 4.62 26.41
N MET A 19 -27.25 3.93 26.52
CA MET A 19 -27.41 2.57 26.00
C MET A 19 -27.33 2.51 24.47
N VAL A 20 -27.92 3.47 23.75
CA VAL A 20 -27.79 3.58 22.28
C VAL A 20 -26.34 3.83 21.87
N ILE A 21 -25.63 4.73 22.57
CA ILE A 21 -24.21 5.02 22.31
C ILE A 21 -23.35 3.76 22.55
N PHE A 22 -23.60 3.03 23.63
CA PHE A 22 -22.91 1.77 23.89
C PHE A 22 -23.22 0.71 22.82
N ILE A 23 -24.47 0.56 22.39
CA ILE A 23 -24.85 -0.38 21.32
C ILE A 23 -24.15 0.00 20.01
N THR A 24 -24.11 1.29 19.64
CA THR A 24 -23.43 1.74 18.43
C THR A 24 -21.92 1.50 18.52
N LEU A 25 -21.28 1.82 19.65
CA LEU A 25 -19.84 1.62 19.84
C LEU A 25 -19.45 0.13 19.84
N PHE A 26 -20.23 -0.73 20.49
CA PHE A 26 -20.02 -2.19 20.47
C PHE A 26 -20.30 -2.79 19.09
N SER A 27 -21.28 -2.27 18.35
CA SER A 27 -21.55 -2.70 16.98
C SER A 27 -20.42 -2.31 16.02
N GLU A 28 -19.87 -1.10 16.16
CA GLU A 28 -18.74 -0.64 15.36
C GLU A 28 -17.47 -1.44 15.64
N SER A 29 -17.18 -1.74 16.92
CA SER A 29 -16.02 -2.56 17.27
C SER A 29 -16.12 -3.99 16.73
N ASN A 30 -17.30 -4.59 16.77
CA ASN A 30 -17.53 -5.95 16.26
C ASN A 30 -17.53 -6.00 14.71
N VAL A 31 -18.10 -5.00 14.05
CA VAL A 31 -18.04 -4.87 12.58
C VAL A 31 -16.60 -4.64 12.12
N TYR A 32 -15.84 -3.80 12.83
CA TYR A 32 -14.44 -3.54 12.53
C TYR A 32 -13.56 -4.80 12.73
N ALA A 33 -13.78 -5.56 13.80
CA ALA A 33 -13.08 -6.83 14.04
C ALA A 33 -13.39 -7.90 12.98
N ALA A 34 -14.67 -8.07 12.61
CA ALA A 34 -15.09 -8.98 11.54
C ALA A 34 -14.52 -8.56 10.16
N TYR A 35 -14.53 -7.26 9.86
CA TYR A 35 -13.95 -6.69 8.65
C TYR A 35 -12.44 -6.94 8.56
N LYS A 36 -11.72 -6.90 9.69
CA LYS A 36 -10.29 -7.19 9.78
C LYS A 36 -9.98 -8.67 9.50
N THR A 37 -10.82 -9.60 9.95
CA THR A 37 -10.62 -11.04 9.68
C THR A 37 -10.94 -11.46 8.24
N ASP A 38 -11.79 -10.72 7.54
CA ASP A 38 -12.22 -11.09 6.18
C ASP A 38 -11.15 -10.82 5.12
N TYR A 39 -10.47 -9.67 5.19
CA TYR A 39 -9.49 -9.31 4.15
C TYR A 39 -8.24 -10.20 4.19
N ILE A 40 -7.81 -10.58 5.39
CA ILE A 40 -6.62 -11.43 5.59
C ILE A 40 -6.85 -12.81 4.93
N LYS A 41 -8.02 -13.41 5.13
CA LYS A 41 -8.41 -14.68 4.47
C LYS A 41 -8.45 -14.55 2.95
N LEU A 42 -8.90 -13.40 2.44
CA LEU A 42 -8.93 -13.16 1.00
C LEU A 42 -7.52 -12.97 0.43
N TYR A 43 -6.60 -12.35 1.17
CA TYR A 43 -5.19 -12.30 0.79
C TYR A 43 -4.52 -13.66 0.82
N ALA A 44 -4.80 -14.50 1.81
CA ALA A 44 -4.31 -15.88 1.82
C ALA A 44 -4.77 -16.64 0.56
N LYS A 45 -6.04 -16.52 0.18
CA LYS A 45 -6.56 -17.10 -1.07
C LYS A 45 -5.87 -16.54 -2.32
N LYS A 46 -5.63 -15.22 -2.37
CA LYS A 46 -4.93 -14.59 -3.51
C LYS A 46 -3.48 -15.05 -3.59
N LEU A 47 -2.78 -15.15 -2.47
CA LEU A 47 -1.39 -15.64 -2.42
C LEU A 47 -1.28 -17.10 -2.88
N ASN A 48 -2.19 -17.97 -2.46
CA ASN A 48 -2.26 -19.35 -2.97
C ASN A 48 -2.49 -19.40 -4.50
N SER A 49 -3.35 -18.51 -5.03
CA SER A 49 -3.57 -18.40 -6.49
C SER A 49 -2.29 -17.96 -7.21
N ILE A 50 -1.62 -16.93 -6.70
CA ILE A 50 -0.36 -16.42 -7.28
C ILE A 50 0.71 -17.51 -7.24
N GLU A 51 0.86 -18.23 -6.12
CA GLU A 51 1.83 -19.31 -5.99
C GLU A 51 1.59 -20.41 -7.03
N LYS A 52 0.33 -20.79 -7.23
CA LYS A 52 -0.07 -21.79 -8.21
C LYS A 52 0.21 -21.32 -9.64
N GLU A 53 -0.26 -20.12 -10.01
CA GLU A 53 -0.06 -19.53 -11.34
C GLU A 53 1.44 -19.39 -11.67
N TRP A 54 2.23 -18.99 -10.68
CA TRP A 54 3.68 -18.84 -10.83
C TRP A 54 4.37 -20.19 -11.02
N TYR A 55 4.01 -21.22 -10.25
CA TYR A 55 4.57 -22.56 -10.40
C TYR A 55 4.20 -23.19 -11.75
N GLU A 56 2.96 -23.01 -12.21
CA GLU A 56 2.53 -23.46 -13.54
C GLU A 56 3.34 -22.81 -14.67
N LYS A 57 3.77 -21.56 -14.48
CA LYS A 57 4.51 -20.79 -15.49
C LYS A 57 6.01 -21.08 -15.50
N TYR A 58 6.62 -21.23 -14.32
CA TYR A 58 8.09 -21.27 -14.19
C TYR A 58 8.63 -22.58 -13.61
N GLY A 59 7.79 -23.42 -13.02
CA GLY A 59 8.22 -24.65 -12.35
C GLY A 59 9.36 -24.40 -11.36
N ASP A 60 10.40 -25.23 -11.43
CA ASP A 60 11.59 -25.13 -10.59
C ASP A 60 12.62 -24.10 -11.11
N GLU A 61 12.42 -23.55 -12.32
CA GLU A 61 13.31 -22.54 -12.91
C GLU A 61 13.12 -21.15 -12.30
N GLY A 62 12.05 -20.93 -11.53
CA GLY A 62 11.77 -19.64 -10.89
C GLY A 62 12.50 -19.40 -9.57
N ILE A 63 13.51 -20.20 -9.26
CA ILE A 63 14.25 -20.11 -8.01
C ILE A 63 15.32 -18.99 -8.11
N ASP A 64 15.39 -18.12 -7.11
CA ASP A 64 16.40 -17.07 -7.00
C ASP A 64 17.80 -17.64 -6.72
N TYR A 65 18.85 -16.81 -6.83
CA TYR A 65 20.24 -17.23 -6.58
C TYR A 65 20.49 -17.81 -5.18
N SER A 66 19.55 -17.63 -4.23
CA SER A 66 19.62 -18.16 -2.87
C SER A 66 18.81 -19.46 -2.69
N GLY A 67 18.31 -20.07 -3.77
CA GLY A 67 17.55 -21.32 -3.70
C GLY A 67 16.09 -21.13 -3.27
N ASN A 68 15.57 -19.90 -3.22
CA ASN A 68 14.19 -19.64 -2.81
C ASN A 68 13.29 -19.30 -4.00
N LYS A 69 11.97 -19.54 -3.89
CA LYS A 69 11.02 -19.01 -4.88
C LYS A 69 11.21 -17.49 -5.01
N SER A 70 11.30 -17.01 -6.24
CA SER A 70 11.51 -15.58 -6.53
C SER A 70 10.30 -14.70 -6.19
N ILE A 71 9.15 -15.30 -5.90
CA ILE A 71 7.94 -14.59 -5.47
C ILE A 71 7.87 -14.41 -3.96
N ARG A 72 7.75 -13.16 -3.54
CA ARG A 72 7.69 -12.74 -2.14
C ARG A 72 6.53 -11.81 -1.90
N PHE A 73 6.10 -11.69 -0.66
CA PHE A 73 5.02 -10.79 -0.27
C PHE A 73 5.28 -10.10 1.06
N CYS A 74 4.57 -9.01 1.30
CA CYS A 74 4.43 -8.43 2.62
C CYS A 74 3.05 -7.76 2.78
N LEU A 75 2.70 -7.44 4.02
CA LEU A 75 1.48 -6.71 4.35
C LEU A 75 1.87 -5.37 5.00
N LEU A 76 1.47 -4.26 4.37
CA LEU A 76 1.81 -2.91 4.82
C LEU A 76 0.60 -1.98 4.68
N ASP A 77 0.28 -1.20 5.70
CA ASP A 77 -0.76 -0.17 5.61
C ASP A 77 -0.21 1.04 4.84
N LEU A 78 -0.65 1.20 3.59
CA LEU A 78 -0.16 2.24 2.68
C LEU A 78 -1.09 3.45 2.62
N ASN A 79 -2.29 3.34 3.16
CA ASN A 79 -3.32 4.38 3.04
C ASN A 79 -3.75 4.98 4.40
N GLY A 80 -3.34 4.34 5.51
CA GLY A 80 -3.58 4.71 6.89
C GLY A 80 -4.98 4.39 7.41
N ASP A 81 -5.71 3.47 6.76
CA ASP A 81 -7.06 3.05 7.17
C ASP A 81 -7.06 1.87 8.16
N GLY A 82 -5.87 1.37 8.56
CA GLY A 82 -5.72 0.26 9.48
C GLY A 82 -5.84 -1.12 8.82
N ILE A 83 -6.11 -1.17 7.51
CA ILE A 83 -6.09 -2.37 6.67
C ILE A 83 -4.81 -2.36 5.88
N LYS A 84 -3.99 -3.39 6.09
CA LYS A 84 -2.76 -3.53 5.34
C LYS A 84 -3.08 -3.86 3.88
N GLU A 85 -2.41 -3.22 2.94
CA GLU A 85 -2.32 -3.69 1.56
C GLU A 85 -1.39 -4.91 1.45
N LEU A 86 -1.69 -5.77 0.48
CA LEU A 86 -0.83 -6.87 0.08
C LEU A 86 0.10 -6.41 -1.05
N ILE A 87 1.39 -6.48 -0.82
CA ILE A 87 2.42 -6.22 -1.82
C ILE A 87 3.03 -7.56 -2.20
N VAL A 88 3.08 -7.86 -3.50
CA VAL A 88 3.74 -9.04 -4.05
C VAL A 88 4.89 -8.58 -4.93
N ARG A 89 6.06 -9.17 -4.75
CA ARG A 89 7.26 -8.91 -5.54
C ARG A 89 7.65 -10.19 -6.26
N ASP A 90 7.81 -10.12 -7.58
CA ASP A 90 8.37 -11.18 -8.41
C ASP A 90 9.78 -10.76 -8.87
N MET A 91 10.79 -11.50 -8.42
CA MET A 91 12.20 -11.25 -8.71
C MET A 91 12.72 -12.00 -9.95
N ASN A 92 11.86 -12.76 -10.66
CA ASN A 92 12.28 -13.60 -11.80
C ASN A 92 12.37 -12.82 -13.14
N VAL A 93 11.82 -11.61 -13.21
CA VAL A 93 11.99 -10.74 -14.38
C VAL A 93 13.33 -10.01 -14.29
N ARG A 94 13.97 -9.68 -15.44
CA ARG A 94 15.20 -8.86 -15.51
C ARG A 94 15.16 -7.57 -14.67
N PHE A 95 13.98 -7.17 -14.20
CA PHE A 95 13.71 -6.13 -13.23
C PHE A 95 12.68 -6.64 -12.22
N ASP A 96 12.75 -6.18 -10.97
CA ASP A 96 11.72 -6.46 -9.96
C ASP A 96 10.33 -6.04 -10.46
N ALA A 97 9.37 -6.97 -10.45
CA ALA A 97 7.98 -6.65 -10.64
C ALA A 97 7.25 -6.57 -9.30
N TYR A 98 6.39 -5.56 -9.14
CA TYR A 98 5.56 -5.40 -7.95
C TYR A 98 4.09 -5.36 -8.33
N GLU A 99 3.28 -6.07 -7.56
CA GLU A 99 1.82 -5.96 -7.59
C GLU A 99 1.35 -5.48 -6.22
N VAL A 100 0.49 -4.46 -6.20
CA VAL A 100 -0.10 -3.95 -4.96
C VAL A 100 -1.60 -4.22 -5.00
N TYR A 101 -2.10 -4.87 -3.97
CA TYR A 101 -3.50 -5.24 -3.79
C TYR A 101 -4.09 -4.58 -2.55
N THR A 102 -5.24 -3.94 -2.69
CA THR A 102 -6.00 -3.35 -1.57
C THR A 102 -7.30 -4.11 -1.37
N TYR A 103 -7.78 -4.13 -0.13
CA TYR A 103 -9.10 -4.65 0.19
C TYR A 103 -10.10 -3.51 0.18
N TYR A 104 -11.03 -3.54 -0.78
CA TYR A 104 -12.01 -2.49 -0.95
C TYR A 104 -13.35 -3.05 -1.44
N ASN A 105 -14.42 -2.65 -0.77
CA ASN A 105 -15.78 -3.16 -0.99
C ASN A 105 -15.85 -4.69 -0.93
N LYS A 106 -15.30 -5.28 0.14
CA LYS A 106 -15.27 -6.73 0.39
C LYS A 106 -14.56 -7.57 -0.67
N LYS A 107 -13.68 -6.96 -1.47
CA LYS A 107 -12.94 -7.62 -2.54
C LYS A 107 -11.47 -7.21 -2.52
N VAL A 108 -10.61 -8.16 -2.87
CA VAL A 108 -9.21 -7.89 -3.18
C VAL A 108 -9.15 -7.26 -4.57
N LYS A 109 -8.54 -6.08 -4.69
CA LYS A 109 -8.40 -5.32 -5.93
C LYS A 109 -6.94 -5.04 -6.22
N LEU A 110 -6.50 -5.37 -7.43
CA LEU A 110 -5.22 -4.91 -7.94
C LEU A 110 -5.26 -3.38 -8.11
N VAL A 111 -4.34 -2.70 -7.44
CA VAL A 111 -4.23 -1.24 -7.43
C VAL A 111 -3.23 -0.77 -8.49
N THR A 112 -2.12 -1.47 -8.60
CA THR A 112 -1.10 -1.26 -9.61
C THR A 112 -0.27 -2.52 -9.78
N ALA A 113 0.26 -2.71 -10.98
CA ALA A 113 1.30 -3.67 -11.24
C ALA A 113 2.41 -2.98 -12.03
N SER A 114 3.66 -3.24 -11.68
CA SER A 114 4.83 -2.75 -12.41
C SER A 114 5.52 -3.94 -13.07
N TYR A 115 5.39 -4.06 -14.39
CA TYR A 115 6.08 -5.09 -15.18
C TYR A 115 6.94 -4.42 -16.24
N GLY A 116 8.25 -4.73 -16.24
CA GLY A 116 9.18 -4.28 -17.26
C GLY A 116 9.53 -2.79 -17.17
N VAL A 117 10.84 -2.51 -17.26
CA VAL A 117 11.49 -1.21 -16.99
C VAL A 117 11.56 -0.92 -15.49
N ILE A 118 12.67 -0.31 -15.05
CA ILE A 118 13.09 -0.06 -13.65
C ILE A 118 12.00 0.73 -12.90
N LEU A 119 10.99 0.01 -12.45
CA LEU A 119 9.87 0.50 -11.69
C LEU A 119 10.11 0.10 -10.23
N MET A 120 10.79 0.97 -9.49
CA MET A 120 10.94 0.79 -8.06
C MET A 120 9.67 1.26 -7.35
N LEU A 121 9.06 0.34 -6.61
CA LEU A 121 7.95 0.64 -5.70
C LEU A 121 8.54 1.10 -4.37
N ASN A 122 8.44 2.39 -4.12
CA ASN A 122 8.78 2.98 -2.84
C ASN A 122 7.52 3.13 -2.01
N THR A 123 7.53 2.61 -0.79
CA THR A 123 6.40 2.77 0.13
C THR A 123 6.78 3.76 1.22
N TYR A 124 5.81 4.60 1.59
CA TYR A 124 5.94 5.61 2.63
C TYR A 124 4.69 5.54 3.51
N SER A 125 4.52 4.41 4.22
CA SER A 125 3.39 4.09 5.10
C SER A 125 3.09 5.22 6.08
N LYS A 126 4.11 5.80 6.72
CA LYS A 126 3.95 6.96 7.63
C LYS A 126 3.40 8.22 6.95
N LYS A 127 3.41 8.28 5.62
CA LYS A 127 2.88 9.38 4.80
C LYS A 127 1.68 8.98 3.95
N ASN A 128 1.21 7.74 4.11
CA ASN A 128 0.13 7.12 3.35
C ASN A 128 0.32 7.32 1.83
N ALA A 129 1.52 7.01 1.34
CA ALA A 129 1.91 7.27 -0.04
C ALA A 129 2.72 6.12 -0.65
N ILE A 130 2.57 5.99 -1.96
CA ILE A 130 3.31 5.07 -2.82
C ILE A 130 4.08 5.93 -3.84
N GLY A 131 5.40 5.82 -3.86
CA GLY A 131 6.24 6.35 -4.92
C GLY A 131 6.47 5.28 -5.98
N ILE A 132 6.13 5.58 -7.23
CA ILE A 132 6.55 4.76 -8.37
C ILE A 132 7.65 5.54 -9.07
N MET A 133 8.88 5.02 -8.98
CA MET A 133 10.00 5.54 -9.74
C MET A 133 9.95 4.97 -11.14
N VAL A 134 10.17 5.82 -12.15
CA VAL A 134 10.32 5.42 -13.55
C VAL A 134 11.70 5.89 -13.98
N PHE A 135 12.49 4.95 -14.51
CA PHE A 135 13.67 5.28 -15.28
C PHE A 135 13.30 5.27 -16.76
N ASP A 136 13.60 6.36 -17.45
CA ASP A 136 13.50 6.43 -18.90
C ASP A 136 14.92 6.47 -19.48
N ASP A 137 15.36 5.33 -20.03
CA ASP A 137 16.66 5.14 -20.66
C ASP A 137 16.95 6.20 -21.74
N ASN A 138 15.90 6.66 -22.45
CA ASN A 138 16.04 7.59 -23.57
C ASN A 138 16.19 9.03 -23.10
N SER A 139 15.43 9.45 -22.08
CA SER A 139 15.51 10.81 -21.53
C SER A 139 16.53 10.95 -20.40
N LYS A 140 17.12 9.84 -19.95
CA LYS A 140 18.01 9.76 -18.77
C LYS A 140 17.39 10.46 -17.55
N ALA A 141 16.06 10.45 -17.48
CA ALA A 141 15.30 11.14 -16.46
C ALA A 141 14.91 10.15 -15.38
N TYR A 142 15.26 10.48 -14.14
CA TYR A 142 14.74 9.79 -12.97
C TYR A 142 13.52 10.55 -12.49
N GLY A 143 12.35 9.91 -12.60
CA GLY A 143 11.10 10.49 -12.14
C GLY A 143 10.46 9.65 -11.07
N THR A 144 9.93 10.27 -10.02
CA THR A 144 9.04 9.63 -9.07
C THR A 144 7.66 10.26 -9.18
N THR A 145 6.64 9.42 -9.33
CA THR A 145 5.25 9.84 -9.14
C THR A 145 4.73 9.28 -7.83
N TYR A 146 4.22 10.17 -6.97
CA TYR A 146 3.64 9.83 -5.69
C TYR A 146 2.12 9.69 -5.82
N TYR A 147 1.59 8.62 -5.24
CA TYR A 147 0.18 8.26 -5.25
C TYR A 147 -0.33 8.00 -3.84
N LYS A 148 -1.65 8.13 -3.63
CA LYS A 148 -2.36 7.53 -2.51
C LYS A 148 -3.33 6.48 -3.03
N ILE A 149 -3.67 5.51 -2.19
CA ILE A 149 -4.81 4.64 -2.45
C ILE A 149 -6.06 5.36 -1.95
N LYS A 150 -7.06 5.51 -2.83
CA LYS A 150 -8.37 6.04 -2.47
C LYS A 150 -9.44 5.31 -3.26
N ASN A 151 -10.42 4.76 -2.56
CA ASN A 151 -11.54 4.01 -3.15
C ASN A 151 -11.07 2.83 -4.04
N GLY A 152 -10.06 2.09 -3.56
CA GLY A 152 -9.51 0.94 -4.27
C GLY A 152 -8.69 1.27 -5.53
N LYS A 153 -8.21 2.51 -5.68
CA LYS A 153 -7.44 2.96 -6.85
C LYS A 153 -6.30 3.89 -6.45
N LEU A 154 -5.23 3.93 -7.25
CA LEU A 154 -4.21 4.98 -7.13
C LEU A 154 -4.79 6.34 -7.54
N LYS A 155 -4.48 7.35 -6.73
CA LYS A 155 -4.71 8.77 -7.03
C LYS A 155 -3.38 9.49 -6.96
N LYS A 156 -2.96 10.04 -8.10
CA LYS A 156 -1.73 10.83 -8.19
C LYS A 156 -1.83 12.03 -7.24
N ILE A 157 -0.79 12.24 -6.44
CA ILE A 157 -0.61 13.39 -5.57
C ILE A 157 0.24 14.41 -6.33
N GLU A 158 1.49 14.04 -6.60
CA GLU A 158 2.52 14.88 -7.19
C GLU A 158 3.49 13.99 -7.97
N SER A 159 4.22 14.57 -8.92
CA SER A 159 5.34 13.90 -9.60
C SER A 159 6.52 14.83 -9.68
N CYS A 160 7.73 14.31 -9.54
CA CYS A 160 8.95 15.05 -9.80
C CYS A 160 9.92 14.25 -10.63
N TYR A 161 10.69 14.95 -11.45
CA TYR A 161 11.79 14.38 -12.23
C TYR A 161 12.82 15.47 -12.49
N TYR A 162 14.01 15.07 -12.93
CA TYR A 162 14.99 15.99 -13.45
C TYR A 162 15.50 15.49 -14.80
N GLU A 163 15.88 16.43 -15.66
CA GLU A 163 16.53 16.17 -16.94
C GLU A 163 17.99 16.60 -16.82
N SER A 164 18.92 15.69 -17.11
CA SER A 164 20.35 16.00 -17.16
C SER A 164 20.75 16.38 -18.58
N LYS A 165 21.22 17.62 -18.76
CA LYS A 165 21.74 18.15 -20.03
C LYS A 165 23.25 17.92 -20.15
N ASP A 166 23.68 16.66 -20.24
CA ASP A 166 25.06 16.22 -20.57
C ASP A 166 25.93 15.73 -19.38
N PHE A 167 26.82 14.77 -19.68
CA PHE A 167 27.79 14.17 -18.76
C PHE A 167 28.83 15.16 -18.17
N ASN A 168 28.88 16.41 -18.69
CA ASN A 168 29.83 17.45 -18.29
C ASN A 168 29.30 18.41 -17.20
N GLY A 169 28.16 18.08 -16.57
CA GLY A 169 27.81 18.62 -15.25
C GLY A 169 27.26 20.05 -15.22
N LYS A 170 26.75 20.61 -16.32
CA LYS A 170 26.09 21.94 -16.29
C LYS A 170 24.56 21.86 -16.39
N LYS A 171 23.98 21.87 -15.18
CA LYS A 171 22.64 22.30 -14.75
C LYS A 171 21.48 21.38 -15.13
N ASP A 172 21.19 20.43 -14.25
CA ASP A 172 19.91 19.72 -14.20
C ASP A 172 18.73 20.71 -14.24
N ILE A 173 17.72 20.39 -15.04
CA ILE A 173 16.42 21.07 -14.98
C ILE A 173 15.48 20.21 -14.15
N TYR A 174 14.96 20.77 -13.08
CA TYR A 174 14.07 20.07 -12.15
C TYR A 174 12.62 20.40 -12.45
N TYR A 175 11.75 19.40 -12.35
CA TYR A 175 10.33 19.53 -12.60
C TYR A 175 9.51 19.00 -11.42
N ILE A 176 8.43 19.72 -11.09
CA ILE A 176 7.34 19.23 -10.22
C ILE A 176 6.05 19.39 -11.01
N ASN A 177 5.28 18.31 -11.15
CA ASN A 177 4.03 18.26 -11.92
C ASN A 177 4.18 18.86 -13.33
N LYS A 178 5.27 18.50 -14.02
CA LYS A 178 5.65 18.98 -15.37
C LYS A 178 5.99 20.48 -15.45
N LYS A 179 6.09 21.18 -14.33
CA LYS A 179 6.50 22.59 -14.27
C LYS A 179 7.94 22.70 -13.81
N VAL A 180 8.73 23.51 -14.50
CA VAL A 180 10.10 23.84 -14.11
C VAL A 180 10.09 24.42 -12.70
N THR A 181 11.02 23.96 -11.86
CA THR A 181 11.13 24.35 -10.46
C THR A 181 12.60 24.55 -10.06
N SER A 182 12.83 25.05 -8.85
CA SER A 182 14.18 25.14 -8.29
C SER A 182 14.64 23.79 -7.72
N LYS A 183 15.96 23.55 -7.73
CA LYS A 183 16.59 22.40 -7.07
C LYS A 183 16.15 22.26 -5.60
N LEU A 184 15.99 23.37 -4.90
CA LEU A 184 15.54 23.39 -3.50
C LEU A 184 14.11 22.87 -3.36
N LYS A 185 13.17 23.34 -4.20
CA LYS A 185 11.78 22.85 -4.18
C LYS A 185 11.69 21.37 -4.52
N TYR A 186 12.48 20.92 -5.50
CA TYR A 186 12.59 19.50 -5.86
C TYR A 186 13.08 18.65 -4.67
N LYS A 187 14.20 19.03 -4.04
CA LYS A 187 14.74 18.31 -2.87
C LYS A 187 13.77 18.32 -1.68
N ASN A 188 13.08 19.42 -1.45
CA ASN A 188 12.08 19.53 -0.39
C ASN A 188 10.88 18.60 -0.63
N LEU A 189 10.48 18.41 -1.90
CA LEU A 189 9.42 17.45 -2.24
C LEU A 189 9.86 16.01 -1.94
N ILE A 190 11.07 15.62 -2.33
CA ILE A 190 11.60 14.28 -2.00
C ILE A 190 11.61 14.10 -0.46
N LYS A 191 12.12 15.10 0.27
CA LYS A 191 12.17 15.07 1.75
C LYS A 191 10.78 15.04 2.40
N LYS A 192 9.75 15.63 1.77
CA LYS A 192 8.35 15.64 2.28
C LYS A 192 7.81 14.22 2.44
N TYR A 193 8.12 13.33 1.51
CA TYR A 193 7.71 11.92 1.58
C TYR A 193 8.61 11.10 2.51
N GLY A 194 9.84 11.58 2.76
CA GLY A 194 10.74 11.00 3.76
C GLY A 194 11.56 9.84 3.18
N ASN A 195 12.00 8.95 4.07
CA ASN A 195 12.72 7.74 3.68
C ASN A 195 11.73 6.66 3.28
N GLU A 196 12.15 5.84 2.31
CA GLU A 196 11.43 4.65 1.87
C GLU A 196 11.32 3.65 3.03
N ASP A 197 10.18 2.97 3.15
CA ASP A 197 10.04 1.86 4.08
C ASP A 197 10.82 0.65 3.56
N THR A 198 11.57 0.00 4.45
CA THR A 198 12.14 -1.31 4.18
C THR A 198 11.00 -2.34 4.15
N LEU A 199 10.81 -2.99 3.00
CA LEU A 199 9.81 -4.05 2.86
C LEU A 199 10.33 -5.35 3.51
N ASP A 200 9.65 -5.80 4.57
CA ASP A 200 9.88 -7.12 5.18
C ASP A 200 9.23 -8.21 4.32
N LEU A 201 9.93 -8.61 3.26
CA LEU A 201 9.43 -9.54 2.25
C LEU A 201 9.62 -11.00 2.69
N HIS A 202 8.54 -11.77 2.61
CA HIS A 202 8.52 -13.20 2.91
C HIS A 202 8.23 -14.01 1.66
N VAL A 203 8.91 -15.16 1.50
CA VAL A 203 8.62 -16.09 0.41
C VAL A 203 7.14 -16.52 0.47
N ILE A 204 6.46 -16.54 -0.68
CA ILE A 204 5.10 -17.09 -0.75
C ILE A 204 5.20 -18.61 -0.55
N SER A 205 4.67 -19.08 0.58
CA SER A 205 4.60 -20.50 0.96
C SER A 205 3.47 -20.72 1.96
N SER A 206 2.95 -21.94 2.05
CA SER A 206 1.90 -22.31 3.01
C SER A 206 2.23 -21.87 4.45
N ASN A 207 3.48 -22.04 4.89
CA ASN A 207 3.91 -21.65 6.23
C ASN A 207 3.86 -20.13 6.46
N ASN A 208 4.36 -19.34 5.50
CA ASN A 208 4.33 -17.89 5.62
C ASN A 208 2.92 -17.33 5.45
N ILE A 209 2.11 -17.91 4.55
CA ILE A 209 0.69 -17.54 4.41
C ILE A 209 -0.04 -17.81 5.72
N GLN A 210 0.16 -18.96 6.36
CA GLN A 210 -0.42 -19.23 7.67
C GLN A 210 0.10 -18.26 8.74
N LYS A 211 1.39 -17.94 8.77
CA LYS A 211 1.97 -17.06 9.78
C LYS A 211 1.47 -15.60 9.67
N TYR A 212 1.36 -15.08 8.46
CA TYR A 212 1.05 -13.67 8.21
C TYR A 212 -0.41 -13.42 7.82
N CYS A 213 -1.15 -14.48 7.48
CA CYS A 213 -2.53 -14.39 7.01
C CYS A 213 -3.54 -15.35 7.71
N ASN A 214 -3.27 -15.84 8.92
CA ASN A 214 -4.28 -16.52 9.77
C ASN A 214 -4.56 -15.76 11.06
#